data_AF-A0A352VPU4-F1
#
_entry.id   AF-A0A352VPU4-F1
#
_cell.length_a   1.000
_cell.length_b   1.000
_cell.length_c   1.000
_cell.angle_alpha   90.00
_cell.angle_beta   90.00
_cell.angle_gamma   90.00
#
_symmetry.space_group_name_H-M   'P 1'
#
loop_
_entity.id
_entity.type
_entity.pdbx_description
1 polymer ?
#
loop_
_entity_poly.entity_id
_entity_poly.type
_entity_poly.pdbx_seq_one_letter_code
_entity_poly.pdbx_strand_id
1 'polypeptide(L)'
;MLPNNMARVPLEQIRIESLELPGWHAGSERVPSVGESVHCIEGEAEVVRVLGRTSDGGRLLELRLPDRPKQPFFAASSNVLVQVDVG
;
A
#
# COMPACT_ATOMS: atom_id res chain seq x y z
N MET A 1 -8.31 -4.15 -26.83
CA MET A 1 -8.63 -4.25 -25.39
C MET A 1 -8.94 -5.71 -25.09
N LEU A 2 -8.30 -6.30 -24.09
CA LEU A 2 -8.73 -7.62 -23.61
C LEU A 2 -10.08 -7.45 -22.87
N PRO A 3 -11.05 -8.35 -23.06
CA PRO A 3 -12.31 -8.30 -22.32
C PRO A 3 -12.05 -8.45 -20.82
N ASN A 4 -12.80 -7.73 -19.99
CA ASN A 4 -12.73 -7.86 -18.54
C ASN A 4 -13.11 -9.29 -18.14
N ASN A 5 -12.13 -10.10 -17.76
CA ASN A 5 -12.37 -11.43 -17.22
C ASN A 5 -12.74 -11.30 -15.74
N MET A 6 -14.05 -11.39 -15.45
CA MET A 6 -14.59 -11.36 -14.08
C MET A 6 -14.66 -12.75 -13.44
N ALA A 7 -14.10 -13.79 -14.07
CA ALA A 7 -14.09 -15.13 -13.51
C ALA A 7 -13.30 -15.15 -12.19
N ARG A 8 -13.86 -15.84 -11.19
CA ARG A 8 -13.16 -16.08 -9.93
C ARG A 8 -11.98 -17.03 -10.20
N VAL A 9 -10.78 -16.63 -9.79
CA VAL A 9 -9.59 -17.47 -9.85
C VAL A 9 -9.59 -18.40 -8.62
N PRO A 10 -9.45 -19.73 -8.78
CA PRO A 10 -9.33 -20.64 -7.65
C PRO A 10 -8.12 -20.30 -6.77
N LEU A 11 -8.26 -20.46 -5.45
CA LEU A 11 -7.23 -20.05 -4.49
C LEU A 11 -5.90 -20.79 -4.74
N GLU A 12 -5.97 -22.06 -5.13
CA GLU A 12 -4.82 -22.90 -5.47
C GLU A 12 -4.02 -22.41 -6.69
N GLN A 13 -4.57 -21.50 -7.49
CA GLN A 13 -3.90 -20.87 -8.63
C GLN A 13 -3.33 -19.49 -8.30
N ILE A 14 -3.62 -18.95 -7.11
CA ILE A 14 -3.11 -17.66 -6.65
C ILE A 14 -1.78 -17.88 -5.95
N ARG A 15 -0.72 -17.21 -6.43
CA ARG A 15 0.55 -17.09 -5.73
C ARG A 15 0.72 -15.66 -5.27
N ILE A 16 0.88 -15.48 -3.96
CA ILE A 16 1.19 -14.18 -3.35
C ILE A 16 2.70 -14.18 -3.09
N GLU A 17 3.40 -13.24 -3.71
CA GLU A 17 4.81 -12.98 -3.43
C GLU A 17 4.89 -11.84 -2.42
N SER A 18 5.61 -12.06 -1.33
CA SER A 18 5.86 -11.06 -0.30
C SER A 18 7.32 -10.60 -0.37
N LEU A 19 7.53 -9.29 -0.27
CA LEU A 19 8.86 -8.69 -0.20
C LEU A 19 9.10 -8.17 1.21
N GLU A 20 10.06 -8.74 1.92
CA GLU A 20 10.54 -8.19 3.19
C GLU A 20 11.69 -7.23 2.91
N LEU A 21 11.54 -5.99 3.41
CA LEU A 21 12.58 -4.97 3.33
C LEU A 21 13.11 -4.70 4.75
N PRO A 22 14.38 -4.99 5.07
CA PRO A 22 14.93 -4.73 6.40
C PRO A 22 14.77 -3.25 6.81
N GLY A 23 14.27 -3.00 8.02
CA GLY A 23 13.97 -1.65 8.51
C GLY A 23 12.63 -1.08 8.06
N TRP A 24 11.82 -1.87 7.34
CA TRP A 24 10.48 -1.50 6.92
C TRP A 24 9.44 -2.40 7.57
N HIS A 25 8.32 -1.80 7.96
CA HIS A 25 7.18 -2.47 8.59
C HIS A 25 5.94 -2.28 7.74
N ALA A 26 5.01 -3.26 7.77
CA ALA A 26 3.71 -3.05 7.17
C ALA A 26 2.99 -1.86 7.82
N GLY A 27 2.34 -1.02 7.02
CA GLY A 27 1.55 0.11 7.54
C GLY A 27 0.36 -0.32 8.41
N SER A 28 0.02 -1.61 8.47
CA SER A 28 -0.90 -2.20 9.45
C SER A 28 -0.30 -2.35 10.84
N GLU A 29 1.02 -2.53 10.96
CA GLU A 29 1.73 -2.61 12.24
C GLU A 29 1.98 -1.21 12.82
N ARG A 30 2.32 -0.26 11.94
CA ARG A 30 2.50 1.15 12.28
C ARG A 30 1.84 2.02 11.21
N VAL A 31 0.68 2.56 11.54
CA VAL A 31 -0.08 3.41 10.60
C VAL A 31 0.71 4.68 10.28
N PRO A 32 0.97 4.98 8.99
CA PRO A 32 1.71 6.17 8.62
C PRO A 32 0.92 7.46 8.83
N SER A 33 1.65 8.54 9.11
CA SER A 33 1.10 9.88 9.29
C SER A 33 1.00 10.61 7.94
N VAL A 34 0.15 11.63 7.88
CA VAL A 34 0.09 12.53 6.71
C VAL A 34 1.45 13.22 6.54
N GLY A 35 1.93 13.27 5.30
CA GLY A 35 3.25 13.79 4.91
C GLY A 35 4.39 12.78 5.01
N GLU A 36 4.14 11.57 5.54
CA GLU A 36 5.15 10.52 5.64
C GLU A 36 5.36 9.80 4.30
N SER A 37 6.62 9.42 4.01
CA SER A 37 6.96 8.56 2.88
C SER A 37 6.67 7.09 3.20
N VAL A 38 6.08 6.39 2.23
CA VAL A 38 5.80 4.95 2.27
C VAL A 38 6.25 4.30 0.97
N HIS A 39 6.51 2.99 1.01
CA HIS A 39 6.76 2.20 -0.18
C HIS A 39 5.51 1.38 -0.55
N CYS A 40 5.09 1.45 -1.80
CA CYS A 40 3.94 0.72 -2.32
C CYS A 40 4.29 0.06 -3.66
N ILE A 41 3.34 -0.67 -4.26
CA ILE A 41 3.55 -1.38 -5.54
C ILE A 41 3.93 -0.43 -6.71
N GLU A 42 3.58 0.85 -6.63
CA GLU A 42 3.96 1.86 -7.64
C GLU A 42 5.30 2.56 -7.34
N GLY A 43 5.96 2.21 -6.24
CA GLY A 43 7.21 2.82 -5.74
C GLY A 43 7.00 3.63 -4.47
N GLU A 44 7.91 4.58 -4.22
CA GLU A 44 7.81 5.51 -3.09
C GLU A 44 6.66 6.51 -3.30
N ALA A 45 5.89 6.73 -2.25
CA ALA A 45 4.72 7.61 -2.25
C ALA A 45 4.61 8.37 -0.93
N GLU A 46 3.99 9.55 -0.98
CA GLU A 46 3.67 10.35 0.20
C GLU A 46 2.22 10.13 0.62
N VAL A 47 1.99 10.01 1.94
CA VAL A 47 0.64 9.93 2.50
C VAL A 47 -0.02 11.31 2.50
N VAL A 48 -1.07 11.48 1.70
CA VAL A 48 -1.85 12.71 1.62
C VAL A 48 -2.98 12.71 2.65
N ARG A 49 -3.64 11.56 2.87
CA ARG A 49 -4.70 11.41 3.89
C ARG A 49 -4.69 10.01 4.50
N VAL A 50 -5.11 9.94 5.76
CA VAL A 50 -5.43 8.69 6.45
C VAL A 50 -6.93 8.63 6.68
N LEU A 51 -7.60 7.67 6.06
CA LEU A 51 -9.05 7.51 6.04
C LEU A 51 -9.50 6.41 7.03
N GLY A 52 -10.72 5.92 6.83
CA GLY A 52 -11.38 4.93 7.67
C GLY A 52 -10.67 3.57 7.71
N ARG A 53 -11.23 2.67 8.53
CA ARG A 53 -10.71 1.31 8.70
C ARG A 53 -11.02 0.42 7.50
N THR A 54 -10.09 -0.46 7.17
CA THR A 54 -10.26 -1.54 6.19
C THR A 54 -10.62 -2.86 6.90
N SER A 55 -11.11 -3.86 6.15
CA SER A 55 -11.56 -5.15 6.71
C SER A 55 -10.45 -6.01 7.30
N ASP A 56 -9.20 -5.72 6.93
CA ASP A 56 -7.98 -6.33 7.47
C ASP A 56 -7.50 -5.67 8.79
N GLY A 57 -8.27 -4.73 9.33
CA GLY A 57 -7.94 -4.01 10.57
C GLY A 57 -7.04 -2.79 10.37
N GLY A 58 -6.54 -2.55 9.16
CA GLY A 58 -5.71 -1.39 8.80
C GLY A 58 -6.50 -0.10 8.55
N ARG A 59 -5.88 0.83 7.82
CA ARG A 59 -6.47 2.10 7.38
C ARG A 59 -6.41 2.23 5.86
N LEU A 60 -7.39 2.90 5.28
CA LEU A 60 -7.30 3.34 3.90
C LEU A 60 -6.42 4.60 3.82
N LEU A 61 -5.43 4.61 2.95
CA LEU A 61 -4.51 5.71 2.74
C LEU A 61 -4.79 6.33 1.37
N GLU A 62 -4.74 7.65 1.29
CA GLU A 62 -4.62 8.37 0.01
C GLU A 62 -3.16 8.74 -0.20
N LEU A 63 -2.60 8.32 -1.33
CA LEU A 63 -1.17 8.41 -1.64
C LEU A 63 -0.94 9.26 -2.89
N ARG A 64 0.19 9.95 -2.93
CA ARG A 64 0.68 10.69 -4.10
C ARG A 64 2.10 10.25 -4.44
N LEU A 65 2.36 10.01 -5.72
CA LEU A 65 3.71 9.79 -6.21
C LEU A 65 4.42 11.14 -6.37
N PRO A 66 5.55 11.40 -5.68
CA PRO A 66 6.25 12.69 -5.78
C PRO A 66 6.87 12.89 -7.17
N ASP A 67 7.44 11.83 -7.76
CA ASP A 67 8.20 11.90 -9.02
C ASP A 67 7.34 11.70 -10.28
N ARG A 68 6.05 11.39 -10.12
CA ARG A 68 5.15 11.10 -11.24
C ARG A 68 3.85 11.88 -11.09
N PRO A 69 3.53 12.82 -12.00
CA PRO A 69 2.27 13.54 -11.95
C PRO A 69 1.11 12.60 -12.30
N LYS A 70 0.56 11.95 -11.28
CA LYS A 70 -0.64 11.11 -11.31
C LYS A 70 -1.61 11.64 -10.26
N GLN A 71 -2.91 11.46 -10.50
CA GLN A 71 -3.90 11.75 -9.46
C GLN A 71 -3.61 10.90 -8.22
N PRO A 72 -3.86 11.43 -7.01
CA PRO A 72 -3.78 10.63 -5.80
C PRO A 72 -4.63 9.36 -5.92
N PHE A 73 -4.13 8.28 -5.33
CA PHE A 73 -4.76 6.97 -5.39
C PHE A 73 -4.83 6.36 -4.00
N PHE A 74 -5.58 5.26 -3.86
CA PHE A 74 -5.86 4.67 -2.56
C PHE A 74 -5.17 3.32 -2.39
N ALA A 75 -4.66 3.08 -1.18
CA ALA A 75 -4.10 1.79 -0.77
C ALA A 75 -4.53 1.46 0.66
N ALA A 76 -4.72 0.18 0.97
CA ALA A 76 -4.83 -0.27 2.35
C ALA A 76 -3.45 -0.15 3.02
N SER A 77 -3.41 0.18 4.31
CA SER A 77 -2.15 0.36 5.05
C SER A 77 -1.37 -0.96 5.18
N SER A 78 -2.05 -2.11 5.10
CA SER A 78 -1.44 -3.44 5.00
C SER A 78 -0.68 -3.69 3.69
N ASN A 79 -0.96 -2.89 2.64
CA ASN A 79 -0.34 -3.00 1.32
C ASN A 79 0.75 -1.94 1.08
N VAL A 80 1.17 -1.24 2.14
CA VAL A 80 2.31 -0.33 2.08
C VAL A 80 3.30 -0.69 3.16
N LEU A 81 4.56 -0.39 2.88
CA LEU A 81 5.66 -0.50 3.83
C LEU A 81 6.03 0.88 4.32
N VAL A 82 6.41 0.97 5.59
CA VAL A 82 6.90 2.19 6.18
C VAL A 82 8.25 1.95 6.83
N GLN A 83 9.19 2.84 6.56
CA GLN A 83 10.49 2.81 7.18
C GLN A 83 10.34 3.19 8.66
N VAL A 84 10.94 2.39 9.53
CA VAL A 84 11.08 2.75 10.94
C VAL A 84 12.51 3.23 11.10
N ASP A 85 12.67 4.47 11.58
CA ASP A 85 13.99 5.00 11.88
C ASP A 85 14.70 4.03 12.83
N VAL A 86 15.80 3.46 12.35
CA VAL A 86 16.77 2.80 13.22
C VAL A 86 17.52 3.94 13.90
N GLY A 87 17.08 4.28 15.11
CA GLY A 87 17.76 5.27 15.95
C GLY A 87 19.23 4.93 16.20
#